data_AF-G1KIX4-F1
#
_entry.id   AF-G1KIX4-F1
#
_cell.length_a   1.000
_cell.length_b   1.000
_cell.length_c   1.000
_cell.angle_alpha   90.00
_cell.angle_beta   90.00
_cell.angle_gamma   90.00
#
_symmetry.space_group_name_H-M   'P 1'
#
loop_
_entity.id
_entity.type
_entity.pdbx_description
1 polymer ?
#
loop_
_entity_poly.entity_id
_entity_poly.type
_entity_poly.pdbx_seq_one_letter_code
_entity_poly.pdbx_strand_id
1 'polypeptide(L)'
;CLGLCPIFLKYMLLATCSWKAIAAFPNASPLLSLNWGNSDSLLHLYTSTARNSFHLQIHSNGYVDGSPYQTIYSALMIKSEVAGYVIINGVKSGRFLCMDMNGNIFGSHFFSYEDCTFKHWVLENGYDVYQSPKYNYLVSLGKAKQPLFPNMNPPPYSQFLSRRNEIPLVQFNTPKPHRHTRSANADPCGSIISSGNIAKENLQLQPLMYNTKMNSNSEDEDPNSAIINRRFLSPRTDVRS
;
A
#
# COMPACT_ATOMS: atom_id res chain seq x y z
N CYS A 1 -82.01 -15.31 8.24
CA CYS A 1 -80.97 -14.97 7.23
C CYS A 1 -79.68 -14.60 7.93
N LEU A 2 -78.71 -15.53 7.90
CA LEU A 2 -77.25 -15.40 8.05
C LEU A 2 -76.72 -14.23 8.89
N GLY A 3 -76.59 -14.45 10.20
CA GLY A 3 -75.76 -13.63 11.07
C GLY A 3 -74.29 -13.96 10.88
N LEU A 4 -73.55 -13.09 10.20
CA LEU A 4 -72.09 -13.15 10.12
C LEU A 4 -71.50 -12.72 11.46
N CYS A 5 -70.97 -13.69 12.19
CA CYS A 5 -70.27 -13.48 13.46
C CYS A 5 -69.03 -12.59 13.24
N PRO A 6 -68.83 -11.50 14.00
CA PRO A 6 -67.71 -10.57 13.81
C PRO A 6 -66.32 -11.21 14.06
N ILE A 7 -66.31 -12.44 14.58
CA ILE A 7 -65.12 -13.27 14.74
C ILE A 7 -64.60 -13.72 13.36
N PHE A 8 -65.48 -14.06 12.41
CA PHE A 8 -65.08 -14.51 11.07
C PHE A 8 -64.41 -13.41 10.24
N LEU A 9 -64.75 -12.14 10.46
CA LEU A 9 -64.14 -11.02 9.74
C LEU A 9 -62.68 -10.78 10.18
N LYS A 10 -62.34 -11.08 11.44
CA LYS A 10 -60.96 -11.03 11.95
C LYS A 10 -60.08 -12.14 11.36
N TYR A 11 -60.65 -13.32 11.11
CA TYR A 11 -59.92 -14.44 10.50
C TYR A 11 -59.70 -14.25 8.98
N MET A 12 -60.59 -13.55 8.28
CA MET A 12 -60.41 -13.24 6.85
C MET A 12 -59.32 -12.19 6.58
N LEU A 13 -59.03 -11.29 7.53
CA LEU A 13 -57.94 -10.31 7.41
C LEU A 13 -56.55 -10.90 7.75
N LEU A 14 -56.49 -12.11 8.29
CA LEU A 14 -55.23 -12.84 8.50
C LEU A 14 -54.82 -13.71 7.31
N ALA A 15 -55.69 -13.82 6.28
CA ALA A 15 -55.47 -14.68 5.11
C ALA A 15 -54.78 -13.99 3.92
N THR A 16 -54.28 -12.75 4.06
CA THR A 16 -53.47 -12.08 3.02
C THR A 16 -51.98 -12.00 3.34
N CYS A 17 -51.53 -12.63 4.44
CA CYS A 17 -50.11 -12.80 4.73
C CYS A 17 -49.62 -14.11 4.12
N SER A 18 -49.40 -14.17 2.81
CA SER A 18 -48.47 -15.12 2.16
C SER A 18 -48.42 -14.92 0.63
N TRP A 19 -48.11 -13.69 0.18
CA TRP A 19 -47.48 -13.51 -1.13
C TRP A 19 -46.54 -12.32 -1.08
N LYS A 20 -45.49 -12.44 -0.26
CA LYS A 20 -44.28 -11.67 -0.47
C LYS A 20 -43.38 -12.58 -1.28
N ALA A 21 -43.27 -12.27 -2.56
CA ALA A 21 -42.33 -12.86 -3.48
C ALA A 21 -40.98 -13.02 -2.77
N ILE A 22 -40.51 -14.27 -2.70
CA ILE A 22 -39.12 -14.55 -2.37
C ILE A 22 -38.34 -14.02 -3.57
N ALA A 23 -38.04 -12.73 -3.55
CA ALA A 23 -36.95 -12.20 -4.35
C ALA A 23 -35.72 -12.92 -3.83
N ALA A 24 -35.28 -13.93 -4.55
CA ALA A 24 -34.01 -14.58 -4.30
C ALA A 24 -32.96 -13.46 -4.29
N PHE A 25 -32.42 -13.18 -3.11
CA PHE A 25 -31.21 -12.39 -2.99
C PHE A 25 -30.18 -13.01 -3.93
N PRO A 26 -29.39 -12.21 -4.67
CA PRO A 26 -28.35 -12.78 -5.51
C PRO A 26 -27.45 -13.64 -4.63
N ASN A 27 -27.36 -14.93 -4.98
CA ASN A 27 -26.51 -15.91 -4.32
C ASN A 27 -25.05 -15.44 -4.38
N ALA A 28 -24.59 -14.78 -3.32
CA ALA A 28 -23.17 -14.66 -3.05
C ALA A 28 -22.70 -16.04 -2.58
N SER A 29 -22.28 -16.89 -3.53
CA SER A 29 -21.67 -18.18 -3.22
C SER A 29 -20.47 -17.98 -2.29
N PRO A 30 -20.48 -18.51 -1.05
CA PRO A 30 -19.44 -18.24 -0.06
C PRO A 30 -18.14 -19.04 -0.26
N LEU A 31 -18.00 -19.77 -1.37
CA LEU A 31 -16.92 -20.73 -1.62
C LEU A 31 -15.72 -20.17 -2.43
N LEU A 32 -15.59 -18.85 -2.57
CA LEU A 32 -14.38 -18.19 -3.10
C LEU A 32 -13.67 -17.35 -2.01
N SER A 33 -13.73 -17.83 -0.77
CA SER A 33 -13.12 -17.25 0.40
C SER A 33 -11.66 -17.72 0.56
N LEU A 34 -10.78 -17.20 -0.28
CA LEU A 34 -9.34 -17.11 0.04
C LEU A 34 -8.86 -15.67 -0.20
N ASN A 35 -9.22 -14.84 0.79
CA ASN A 35 -8.72 -13.50 1.14
C ASN A 35 -9.29 -12.21 0.53
N TRP A 36 -10.10 -12.23 -0.53
CA TRP A 36 -10.85 -11.01 -0.88
C TRP A 36 -12.13 -11.32 -1.66
N GLY A 37 -13.25 -11.36 -0.94
CA GLY A 37 -14.58 -11.57 -1.52
C GLY A 37 -14.98 -10.37 -2.37
N ASN A 38 -14.93 -10.55 -3.69
CA ASN A 38 -15.32 -9.61 -4.75
C ASN A 38 -14.41 -8.36 -4.87
N SER A 39 -13.75 -8.20 -6.03
CA SER A 39 -13.02 -6.98 -6.41
C SER A 39 -13.87 -5.72 -6.30
N ASP A 40 -15.19 -5.86 -6.35
CA ASP A 40 -16.16 -4.76 -6.27
C ASP A 40 -16.13 -4.05 -4.91
N SER A 41 -15.54 -4.68 -3.89
CA SER A 41 -15.32 -4.05 -2.57
C SER A 41 -14.00 -3.29 -2.46
N LEU A 42 -13.10 -3.42 -3.46
CA LEU A 42 -11.84 -2.68 -3.50
C LEU A 42 -12.08 -1.26 -3.96
N LEU A 43 -11.55 -0.31 -3.19
CA LEU A 43 -11.56 1.09 -3.56
C LEU A 43 -10.20 1.74 -3.36
N HIS A 44 -10.05 2.93 -3.91
CA HIS A 44 -8.90 3.80 -3.73
C HIS A 44 -9.40 5.14 -3.19
N LEU A 45 -8.85 5.57 -2.05
CA LEU A 45 -9.14 6.90 -1.49
C LEU A 45 -8.33 7.95 -2.26
N TYR A 46 -9.01 8.69 -3.12
CA TYR A 46 -8.44 9.74 -3.94
C TYR A 46 -8.59 11.10 -3.26
N THR A 47 -7.52 11.88 -3.16
CA THR A 47 -7.55 13.25 -2.66
C THR A 47 -6.95 14.20 -3.70
N SER A 48 -7.52 15.39 -3.81
CA SER A 48 -7.08 16.39 -4.78
C SER A 48 -6.98 17.75 -4.11
N THR A 49 -5.94 18.49 -4.48
CA THR A 49 -5.77 19.91 -4.15
C THR A 49 -5.61 20.71 -5.44
N ALA A 50 -5.51 22.03 -5.35
CA ALA A 50 -5.30 22.89 -6.53
C ALA A 50 -3.99 22.60 -7.29
N ARG A 51 -3.02 21.92 -6.66
CA ARG A 51 -1.71 21.65 -7.26
C ARG A 51 -1.55 20.19 -7.67
N ASN A 52 -1.88 19.27 -6.76
CA ASN A 52 -1.59 17.85 -6.91
C ASN A 52 -2.76 16.98 -6.46
N SER A 53 -2.81 15.77 -7.00
CA SER A 53 -3.79 14.73 -6.65
C SER A 53 -3.11 13.39 -6.39
N PHE A 54 -3.61 12.65 -5.41
CA PHE A 54 -3.00 11.39 -4.98
C PHE A 54 -4.06 10.37 -4.52
N HIS A 55 -3.71 9.10 -4.61
CA HIS A 55 -4.41 7.99 -3.97
C HIS A 55 -3.62 7.58 -2.73
N LEU A 56 -4.31 7.42 -1.60
CA LEU A 56 -3.68 6.96 -0.36
C LEU A 56 -3.10 5.55 -0.56
N GLN A 57 -1.83 5.39 -0.22
CA GLN A 57 -1.08 4.15 -0.42
C GLN A 57 -0.44 3.67 0.89
N ILE A 58 -0.63 2.39 1.22
CA ILE A 58 -0.06 1.75 2.41
C ILE A 58 0.96 0.71 1.95
N HIS A 59 2.25 1.01 2.14
CA HIS A 59 3.35 0.15 1.73
C HIS A 59 3.49 -1.09 2.62
N SER A 60 4.22 -2.10 2.13
CA SER A 60 4.48 -3.35 2.88
C SER A 60 5.27 -3.12 4.18
N ASN A 61 6.07 -2.06 4.26
CA ASN A 61 6.81 -1.65 5.45
C ASN A 61 5.97 -0.82 6.44
N GLY A 62 4.71 -0.49 6.13
CA GLY A 62 3.83 0.32 6.96
C GLY A 62 3.95 1.83 6.73
N TYR A 63 4.80 2.28 5.82
CA TYR A 63 4.82 3.68 5.40
C TYR A 63 3.55 4.03 4.61
N VAL A 64 3.04 5.25 4.79
CA VAL A 64 1.85 5.76 4.10
C VAL A 64 2.19 7.02 3.33
N ASP A 65 1.88 7.01 2.03
CA ASP A 65 2.09 8.14 1.13
C ASP A 65 0.97 8.24 0.09
N GLY A 66 1.19 9.09 -0.93
CA GLY A 66 0.26 9.33 -2.02
C GLY A 66 0.84 8.94 -3.37
N SER A 67 0.07 8.19 -4.16
CA SER A 67 0.41 7.87 -5.56
C SER A 67 -0.49 8.61 -6.56
N PRO A 68 0.05 9.23 -7.62
CA PRO A 68 -0.77 9.94 -8.61
C PRO A 68 -1.74 9.02 -9.38
N TYR A 69 -1.43 7.72 -9.47
CA TYR A 69 -2.26 6.69 -10.12
C TYR A 69 -2.60 5.55 -9.15
N GLN A 70 -3.59 4.73 -9.50
CA GLN A 70 -3.94 3.54 -8.73
C GLN A 70 -2.77 2.54 -8.77
N THR A 71 -2.37 2.05 -7.60
CA THR A 71 -1.40 0.97 -7.42
C THR A 71 -1.99 -0.15 -6.57
N ILE A 72 -1.40 -1.35 -6.65
CA ILE A 72 -1.78 -2.47 -5.78
C ILE A 72 -1.71 -2.15 -4.28
N TYR A 73 -0.83 -1.22 -3.87
CA TYR A 73 -0.68 -0.78 -2.47
C TYR A 73 -1.65 0.32 -2.07
N SER A 74 -2.28 1.00 -3.04
CA SER A 74 -3.34 1.99 -2.80
C SER A 74 -4.75 1.40 -2.81
N ALA A 75 -4.86 0.09 -3.09
CA ALA A 75 -6.13 -0.61 -3.00
C ALA A 75 -6.47 -0.90 -1.55
N LEU A 76 -7.67 -0.48 -1.13
CA LEU A 76 -8.12 -0.49 0.24
C LEU A 76 -9.45 -1.26 0.38
N MET A 77 -9.63 -1.92 1.54
CA MET A 77 -10.95 -2.28 2.06
C MET A 77 -11.37 -1.18 3.00
N ILE A 78 -12.64 -0.80 2.95
CA ILE A 78 -13.27 -0.09 4.04
C ILE A 78 -14.36 -1.00 4.61
N LYS A 79 -14.23 -1.34 5.89
CA LYS A 79 -15.23 -2.11 6.62
C LYS A 79 -15.93 -1.18 7.60
N SER A 80 -17.25 -1.18 7.57
CA SER A 80 -18.05 -0.52 8.61
C SER A 80 -18.03 -1.39 9.86
N GLU A 81 -17.82 -0.77 11.03
CA GLU A 81 -17.83 -1.48 12.31
C GLU A 81 -19.10 -1.18 13.11
N VAL A 82 -19.33 0.09 13.42
CA VAL A 82 -20.59 0.61 13.98
C VAL A 82 -21.04 1.82 13.17
N ALA A 83 -22.24 2.35 13.45
CA ALA A 83 -22.80 3.46 12.66
C ALA A 83 -21.86 4.68 12.61
N GLY A 84 -21.31 4.95 11.42
CA GLY A 84 -20.40 6.07 11.17
C GLY A 84 -18.94 5.80 11.57
N TYR A 85 -18.56 4.58 11.92
CA TYR A 85 -17.17 4.20 12.20
C TYR A 85 -16.68 3.12 11.24
N VAL A 86 -15.45 3.29 10.77
CA VAL A 86 -14.85 2.46 9.75
C VAL A 86 -13.44 2.03 10.10
N ILE A 87 -13.07 0.86 9.60
CA ILE A 87 -11.71 0.34 9.57
C ILE A 87 -11.23 0.35 8.12
N ILE A 88 -10.03 0.86 7.88
CA ILE A 88 -9.42 0.96 6.54
C ILE A 88 -8.22 0.01 6.46
N ASN A 89 -8.24 -0.91 5.48
CA ASN A 89 -7.22 -1.96 5.33
C ASN A 89 -6.53 -1.88 3.97
N GLY A 90 -5.20 -1.85 3.97
CA GLY A 90 -4.39 -2.04 2.76
C GLY A 90 -4.38 -3.50 2.34
N VAL A 91 -4.95 -3.79 1.17
CA VAL A 91 -5.13 -5.17 0.66
C VAL A 91 -3.79 -5.85 0.47
N LYS A 92 -2.91 -5.20 -0.30
CA LYS A 92 -1.64 -5.77 -0.70
C LYS A 92 -0.65 -5.84 0.44
N SER A 93 -0.68 -4.87 1.35
CA SER A 93 0.21 -4.82 2.50
C SER A 93 -0.28 -5.67 3.66
N GLY A 94 -1.57 -6.01 3.73
CA GLY A 94 -2.17 -6.71 4.87
C GLY A 94 -2.09 -5.89 6.16
N ARG A 95 -2.17 -4.56 6.05
CA ARG A 95 -2.00 -3.62 7.15
C ARG A 95 -3.25 -2.76 7.33
N PHE A 96 -3.61 -2.51 8.58
CA PHE A 96 -4.62 -1.55 8.99
C PHE A 96 -4.03 -0.14 8.91
N LEU A 97 -4.79 0.82 8.40
CA LEU A 97 -4.46 2.23 8.55
C LEU A 97 -4.71 2.62 10.00
N CYS A 98 -3.71 3.16 10.68
CA CYS A 98 -3.78 3.61 12.05
C CYS A 98 -3.21 5.02 12.18
N MET A 99 -3.50 5.69 13.28
CA MET A 99 -3.08 7.05 13.56
C MET A 99 -2.41 7.15 14.93
N ASP A 100 -1.30 7.89 15.01
CA ASP A 100 -0.63 8.19 16.27
C ASP A 100 -1.18 9.45 16.95
N MET A 101 -0.69 9.72 18.16
CA MET A 101 -1.08 10.91 18.94
C MET A 101 -0.75 12.25 18.29
N ASN A 102 0.16 12.26 17.31
CA ASN A 102 0.56 13.46 16.56
C ASN A 102 -0.28 13.63 15.28
N GLY A 103 -1.22 12.73 15.00
CA GLY A 103 -2.02 12.72 13.78
C GLY A 103 -1.29 12.15 12.56
N ASN A 104 -0.15 11.48 12.75
CA ASN A 104 0.51 10.76 11.66
C ASN A 104 -0.20 9.45 11.40
N ILE A 105 -0.41 9.16 10.13
CA ILE A 105 -1.01 7.91 9.69
C ILE A 105 0.07 6.92 9.29
N PHE A 106 -0.11 5.66 9.65
CA PHE A 106 0.82 4.57 9.38
C PHE A 106 0.07 3.25 9.20
N GLY A 107 0.73 2.25 8.62
CA GLY A 107 0.20 0.91 8.42
C GLY A 107 0.66 -0.08 9.50
N SER A 108 -0.27 -0.63 10.28
CA SER A 108 0.02 -1.65 11.31
C SER A 108 -0.49 -3.04 10.91
N HIS A 109 0.25 -4.10 11.25
CA HIS A 109 -0.29 -5.47 11.18
C HIS A 109 -1.18 -5.81 12.38
N PHE A 110 -0.96 -5.14 13.51
CA PHE A 110 -1.71 -5.35 14.74
C PHE A 110 -2.84 -4.32 14.80
N PHE A 111 -4.07 -4.81 14.91
CA PHE A 111 -5.24 -3.97 15.04
C PHE A 111 -5.36 -3.42 16.46
N SER A 112 -5.45 -2.09 16.57
CA SER A 112 -5.79 -1.36 17.80
C SER A 112 -7.09 -0.61 17.53
N TYR A 113 -8.15 -0.93 18.27
CA TYR A 113 -9.45 -0.29 18.04
C TYR A 113 -9.39 1.23 18.22
N GLU A 114 -8.58 1.72 19.16
CA GLU A 114 -8.45 3.14 19.46
C GLU A 114 -7.71 3.94 18.38
N ASP A 115 -6.75 3.30 17.71
CA ASP A 115 -5.83 3.98 16.81
C ASP A 115 -6.14 3.70 15.33
N CYS A 116 -6.80 2.58 15.02
CA CYS A 116 -7.07 2.09 13.65
C CYS A 116 -8.55 2.19 13.23
N THR A 117 -9.39 2.80 14.07
CA THR A 117 -10.81 3.04 13.79
C THR A 117 -11.04 4.53 13.58
N PHE A 118 -11.76 4.88 12.52
CA PHE A 118 -12.03 6.27 12.17
C PHE A 118 -13.53 6.53 12.10
N LYS A 119 -13.96 7.68 12.63
CA LYS A 119 -15.28 8.21 12.38
C LYS A 119 -15.34 8.76 10.96
N HIS A 120 -16.30 8.28 10.17
CA HIS A 120 -16.53 8.66 8.78
C HIS A 120 -17.80 9.51 8.67
N TRP A 121 -17.72 10.57 7.87
CA TRP A 121 -18.89 11.30 7.39
C TRP A 121 -18.60 11.96 6.04
N VAL A 122 -19.67 12.32 5.35
CA VAL A 122 -19.62 13.03 4.07
C VAL A 122 -19.83 14.52 4.33
N LEU A 123 -18.97 15.35 3.74
CA LEU A 123 -19.10 16.80 3.77
C LEU A 123 -20.20 17.27 2.80
N GLU A 124 -20.66 18.52 2.96
CA GLU A 124 -21.68 19.11 2.08
C GLU A 124 -21.27 19.14 0.60
N ASN A 125 -19.96 19.17 0.32
CA ASN A 125 -19.41 19.11 -1.03
C ASN A 125 -19.31 17.68 -1.61
N GLY A 126 -19.76 16.66 -0.87
CA GLY A 126 -19.79 15.26 -1.30
C GLY A 126 -18.49 14.48 -1.08
N TYR A 127 -17.48 15.06 -0.42
CA TYR A 127 -16.23 14.37 -0.10
C TYR A 127 -16.30 13.65 1.26
N ASP A 128 -15.67 12.49 1.33
CA ASP A 128 -15.50 11.70 2.55
C ASP A 128 -14.38 12.28 3.41
N VAL A 129 -14.60 12.29 4.72
CA VAL A 129 -13.56 12.58 5.71
C VAL A 129 -13.52 11.50 6.78
N TYR A 130 -12.33 11.25 7.31
CA TYR A 130 -12.08 10.23 8.32
C TYR A 130 -11.33 10.87 9.49
N GLN A 131 -11.88 10.77 10.71
CA GLN A 131 -11.32 11.36 11.92
C GLN A 131 -11.00 10.30 12.97
N SER A 132 -9.85 10.42 13.63
CA SER A 132 -9.59 9.61 14.82
C SER A 132 -10.49 10.10 15.98
N PRO A 133 -11.32 9.23 16.58
CA PRO A 133 -12.14 9.60 17.73
C PRO A 133 -11.30 9.89 18.99
N LYS A 134 -10.10 9.31 19.09
CA LYS A 134 -9.19 9.47 20.23
C LYS A 134 -8.37 10.77 20.13
N TYR A 135 -7.89 11.10 18.93
CA TYR A 135 -6.95 12.21 18.75
C TYR A 135 -7.55 13.44 18.05
N ASN A 136 -8.79 13.35 17.53
CA ASN A 136 -9.50 14.41 16.81
C ASN A 136 -8.80 14.94 15.54
N TYR A 137 -7.72 14.32 15.09
CA TYR A 137 -7.07 14.60 13.81
C TYR A 137 -7.80 13.90 12.65
N LEU A 138 -7.80 14.56 11.50
CA LEU A 138 -8.25 13.96 10.25
C LEU A 138 -7.13 13.14 9.61
N VAL A 139 -7.50 12.05 8.95
CA VAL A 139 -6.62 11.34 8.03
C VAL A 139 -6.19 12.33 6.95
N SER A 140 -4.88 12.46 6.73
CA SER A 140 -4.32 13.40 5.77
C SER A 140 -3.00 12.90 5.22
N LEU A 141 -2.79 13.02 3.91
CA LEU A 141 -1.48 12.85 3.27
C LEU A 141 -0.60 14.11 3.41
N GLY A 142 -1.17 15.23 3.86
CA GLY A 142 -0.45 16.48 4.08
C GLY A 142 0.50 16.42 5.27
N LYS A 143 1.54 17.26 5.23
CA LYS A 143 2.47 17.44 6.37
C LYS A 143 1.80 18.15 7.56
N ALA A 144 0.86 19.06 7.28
CA ALA A 144 0.13 19.78 8.30
C ALA A 144 -0.94 18.87 8.91
N LYS A 145 -0.77 18.52 10.19
CA LYS A 145 -1.79 17.83 10.97
C LYS A 145 -2.53 18.88 11.79
N GLN A 146 -3.83 19.00 11.59
CA GLN A 146 -4.67 19.92 12.35
C GLN A 146 -5.86 19.15 12.92
N PRO A 147 -6.14 19.28 14.23
CA PRO A 147 -7.37 18.75 14.80
C PRO A 147 -8.55 19.47 14.17
N LEU A 148 -9.59 18.73 13.79
CA LEU A 148 -10.80 19.34 13.27
C LEU A 148 -11.78 19.62 14.42
N PHE A 149 -12.10 20.89 14.60
CA PHE A 149 -13.17 21.34 15.48
C PHE A 149 -14.40 21.75 14.67
N PRO A 150 -15.61 21.75 15.28
CA PRO A 150 -16.82 22.24 14.61
C PRO A 150 -16.60 23.63 14.01
N ASN A 151 -17.10 23.85 12.78
CA ASN A 151 -17.00 25.10 12.02
C ASN A 151 -15.63 25.43 11.38
N MET A 152 -14.66 24.52 11.41
CA MET A 152 -13.41 24.68 10.67
C MET A 152 -13.44 23.94 9.32
N ASN A 153 -12.80 24.53 8.31
CA ASN A 153 -12.55 23.82 7.05
C ASN A 153 -11.48 22.73 7.27
N PRO A 154 -11.63 21.54 6.66
CA PRO A 154 -10.63 20.50 6.75
C PRO A 154 -9.32 20.92 6.08
N PRO A 155 -8.16 20.48 6.59
CA PRO A 155 -6.87 20.81 6.01
C PRO A 155 -6.70 20.16 4.62
N PRO A 156 -5.72 20.64 3.82
CA PRO A 156 -5.42 20.04 2.52
C PRO A 156 -5.12 18.54 2.64
N TYR A 157 -5.47 17.78 1.60
CA TYR A 157 -5.29 16.32 1.52
C TYR A 157 -6.04 15.49 2.57
N SER A 158 -7.05 16.06 3.25
CA SER A 158 -7.92 15.34 4.20
C SER A 158 -9.31 15.02 3.69
N GLN A 159 -9.68 15.56 2.53
CA GLN A 159 -10.93 15.24 1.85
C GLN A 159 -10.65 14.16 0.81
N PHE A 160 -11.43 13.09 0.85
CA PHE A 160 -11.26 11.93 -0.02
C PHE A 160 -12.50 11.68 -0.86
N LEU A 161 -12.26 11.10 -2.03
CA LEU A 161 -13.26 10.57 -2.93
C LEU A 161 -12.98 9.08 -3.11
N SER A 162 -13.95 8.24 -2.79
CA SER A 162 -13.87 6.80 -2.96
C SER A 162 -13.95 6.44 -4.46
N ARG A 163 -12.84 5.98 -5.05
CA ARG A 163 -12.77 5.53 -6.45
C ARG A 163 -12.77 4.00 -6.53
N ARG A 164 -13.51 3.44 -7.49
CA ARG A 164 -13.49 1.99 -7.78
C ARG A 164 -12.09 1.52 -8.19
N ASN A 165 -11.76 0.29 -7.84
CA ASN A 165 -10.53 -0.36 -8.31
C ASN A 165 -10.62 -0.72 -9.80
N GLU A 166 -9.61 -0.30 -10.56
CA GLU A 166 -9.47 -0.61 -11.98
C GLU A 166 -8.35 -1.65 -12.23
N ILE A 167 -7.62 -2.06 -11.18
CA ILE A 167 -6.49 -2.98 -11.27
C ILE A 167 -6.99 -4.44 -11.26
N PRO A 168 -6.58 -5.29 -12.23
CA PRO A 168 -6.92 -6.72 -12.23
C PRO A 168 -6.36 -7.45 -11.01
N LEU A 169 -7.15 -8.35 -10.41
CA LEU A 169 -6.77 -9.12 -9.21
C LEU A 169 -5.48 -9.92 -9.36
N VAL A 170 -5.14 -10.35 -10.59
CA VAL A 170 -3.90 -11.11 -10.87
C VAL A 170 -2.65 -10.32 -10.46
N GLN A 171 -2.65 -9.00 -10.64
CA GLN A 171 -1.49 -8.15 -10.33
C GLN A 171 -1.19 -8.05 -8.83
N PHE A 172 -2.16 -8.38 -7.97
CA PHE A 172 -1.98 -8.35 -6.53
C PHE A 172 -1.10 -9.48 -6.02
N ASN A 173 -1.07 -10.62 -6.72
CA ASN A 173 -0.33 -11.81 -6.28
C ASN A 173 0.98 -12.03 -7.04
N THR A 174 1.13 -11.44 -8.22
CA THR A 174 2.36 -11.60 -9.02
C THR A 174 3.55 -10.94 -8.33
N PRO A 175 4.61 -11.70 -7.99
CA PRO A 175 5.87 -11.12 -7.54
C PRO A 175 6.43 -10.21 -8.63
N LYS A 176 6.98 -9.05 -8.26
CA LYS A 176 7.74 -8.24 -9.23
C LYS A 176 8.91 -9.11 -9.72
N PRO A 177 9.14 -9.23 -11.04
CA PRO A 177 10.24 -10.02 -11.55
C PRO A 177 11.56 -9.42 -11.04
N HIS A 178 12.24 -10.17 -10.15
CA HIS A 178 13.54 -9.79 -9.65
C HIS A 178 14.57 -10.12 -10.73
N ARG A 179 15.01 -9.10 -11.48
CA ARG A 179 16.12 -9.27 -12.43
C ARG A 179 17.41 -9.42 -11.64
N HIS A 180 17.77 -10.65 -11.30
CA HIS A 180 19.16 -10.95 -11.03
C HIS A 180 19.88 -10.96 -12.38
N THR A 181 20.70 -9.94 -12.63
CA THR A 181 21.76 -10.06 -13.63
C THR A 181 22.70 -11.14 -13.14
N ARG A 182 22.49 -12.39 -13.58
CA ARG A 182 23.53 -13.41 -13.49
C ARG A 182 24.66 -12.89 -14.38
N SER A 183 25.73 -12.37 -13.77
CA SER A 183 26.93 -12.00 -14.50
C SER A 183 27.38 -13.21 -15.31
N ALA A 184 27.40 -13.10 -16.64
CA ALA A 184 27.82 -14.15 -17.55
C ALA A 184 29.35 -14.37 -17.55
N ASN A 185 30.08 -13.70 -16.65
CA ASN A 185 31.54 -13.76 -16.56
C ASN A 185 32.01 -14.79 -15.52
N ALA A 186 31.47 -16.01 -15.57
CA ALA A 186 32.07 -17.15 -14.91
C ALA A 186 32.61 -18.07 -16.00
N ASP A 187 33.94 -18.05 -16.17
CA ASP A 187 34.66 -18.91 -17.11
C ASP A 187 34.31 -20.39 -16.84
N PRO A 188 33.80 -21.14 -17.83
CA PRO A 188 33.41 -22.53 -17.65
C PRO A 188 34.60 -23.45 -17.88
N CYS A 189 35.57 -23.49 -16.97
CA CYS A 189 36.59 -24.55 -16.93
C CYS A 189 37.14 -24.70 -15.51
N GLY A 190 36.47 -25.53 -14.72
CA GLY A 190 36.89 -25.88 -13.36
C GLY A 190 36.35 -27.24 -12.94
N SER A 191 36.42 -28.22 -13.84
CA SER A 191 36.07 -29.61 -13.51
C SER A 191 36.76 -30.58 -14.46
N ILE A 192 38.01 -30.96 -14.16
CA ILE A 192 38.55 -32.25 -14.58
C ILE A 192 39.29 -32.90 -13.40
N ILE A 193 39.01 -34.19 -13.26
CA ILE A 193 39.28 -35.11 -12.17
C ILE A 193 40.76 -35.52 -12.12
N SER A 194 41.23 -35.85 -10.92
CA SER A 194 42.51 -36.49 -10.57
C SER A 194 42.88 -37.68 -11.49
N SER A 195 44.13 -37.72 -11.99
CA SER A 195 44.81 -38.94 -12.45
C SER A 195 46.33 -38.74 -12.59
N GLY A 196 47.10 -39.47 -11.77
CA GLY A 196 48.28 -40.26 -12.18
C GLY A 196 49.58 -39.58 -12.63
N ASN A 197 50.63 -39.76 -11.82
CA ASN A 197 52.08 -39.54 -12.01
C ASN A 197 52.68 -39.90 -13.39
N ILE A 198 53.76 -39.19 -13.82
CA ILE A 198 55.15 -39.68 -14.09
C ILE A 198 56.01 -38.54 -14.71
N ALA A 199 57.33 -38.61 -14.46
CA ALA A 199 58.36 -37.56 -14.52
C ALA A 199 59.15 -37.39 -15.85
N LYS A 200 60.08 -36.38 -15.83
CA LYS A 200 61.27 -36.08 -16.69
C LYS A 200 60.99 -35.24 -17.96
N GLU A 201 61.80 -34.28 -18.44
CA GLU A 201 63.13 -33.73 -18.13
C GLU A 201 63.36 -32.43 -18.97
N ASN A 202 64.37 -31.64 -18.61
CA ASN A 202 64.80 -30.31 -19.09
C ASN A 202 64.97 -30.09 -20.62
N LEU A 203 64.72 -28.85 -21.10
CA LEU A 203 65.77 -28.01 -21.72
C LEU A 203 65.37 -26.52 -21.82
N GLN A 204 66.37 -25.68 -21.57
CA GLN A 204 66.40 -24.21 -21.45
C GLN A 204 66.15 -23.44 -22.76
N LEU A 205 65.52 -22.27 -22.66
CA LEU A 205 65.93 -20.99 -23.28
C LEU A 205 65.17 -19.82 -22.61
N GLN A 206 65.93 -18.88 -22.02
CA GLN A 206 65.47 -17.63 -21.37
C GLN A 206 65.46 -16.44 -22.40
N PRO A 207 65.24 -15.17 -22.00
CA PRO A 207 63.98 -14.58 -21.54
C PRO A 207 63.66 -13.26 -22.32
N LEU A 208 62.45 -12.73 -22.20
CA LEU A 208 62.22 -11.29 -22.37
C LEU A 208 61.62 -10.71 -21.09
N MET A 209 62.44 -9.86 -20.48
CA MET A 209 62.23 -9.19 -19.21
C MET A 209 61.17 -8.09 -19.34
N TYR A 210 60.22 -8.07 -18.40
CA TYR A 210 59.79 -6.82 -17.77
C TYR A 210 59.32 -7.08 -16.34
N ASN A 211 60.22 -6.83 -15.38
CA ASN A 211 59.92 -6.54 -13.97
C ASN A 211 59.13 -5.21 -13.92
N THR A 212 58.25 -4.85 -12.99
CA THR A 212 58.03 -5.08 -11.54
C THR A 212 56.63 -4.45 -11.28
N LYS A 213 55.79 -4.74 -10.29
CA LYS A 213 56.03 -4.84 -8.85
C LYS A 213 54.70 -5.25 -8.18
N MET A 214 54.74 -6.32 -7.39
CA MET A 214 53.75 -6.59 -6.34
C MET A 214 53.87 -5.52 -5.25
N ASN A 215 52.73 -5.07 -4.70
CA ASN A 215 52.69 -4.76 -3.28
C ASN A 215 51.33 -5.21 -2.73
N SER A 216 51.40 -6.19 -1.83
CA SER A 216 50.34 -6.55 -0.90
C SER A 216 50.03 -5.38 0.02
N ASN A 217 48.76 -5.20 0.40
CA ASN A 217 48.33 -5.10 1.80
C ASN A 217 46.79 -5.10 1.85
N SER A 218 46.29 -5.94 2.76
CA SER A 218 44.93 -6.02 3.28
C SER A 218 44.39 -4.67 3.76
N GLU A 219 43.07 -4.47 3.65
CA GLU A 219 42.18 -4.03 4.75
C GLU A 219 40.74 -3.79 4.26
N ASP A 220 39.82 -3.86 5.22
CA ASP A 220 38.40 -4.18 5.14
C ASP A 220 37.46 -3.00 4.77
N GLU A 221 36.20 -3.38 4.46
CA GLU A 221 34.90 -2.68 4.57
C GLU A 221 34.79 -1.13 4.59
N ASP A 222 33.94 -0.58 3.69
CA ASP A 222 32.71 0.19 4.01
C ASP A 222 31.97 0.58 2.70
N PRO A 223 30.71 0.16 2.43
CA PRO A 223 29.99 0.50 1.21
C PRO A 223 29.09 1.72 1.43
N ASN A 224 29.62 2.85 1.90
CA ASN A 224 28.89 4.12 1.90
C ASN A 224 29.76 5.29 1.44
N SER A 225 29.87 5.47 0.13
CA SER A 225 30.31 6.74 -0.47
C SER A 225 29.60 6.98 -1.79
N ALA A 226 28.42 7.60 -1.70
CA ALA A 226 27.74 8.19 -2.84
C ALA A 226 28.40 9.53 -3.20
N ILE A 227 29.02 9.56 -4.38
CA ILE A 227 29.51 10.76 -5.05
C ILE A 227 28.30 11.63 -5.45
N ILE A 228 28.15 12.82 -4.86
CA ILE A 228 27.30 13.88 -5.42
C ILE A 228 28.19 14.83 -6.22
N ASN A 229 28.17 14.63 -7.53
CA ASN A 229 28.77 15.54 -8.49
C ASN A 229 27.68 16.56 -8.90
N ARG A 230 27.70 17.78 -8.33
CA ARG A 230 27.07 18.96 -8.95
C ARG A 230 27.91 20.20 -8.68
N ARG A 231 28.71 20.56 -9.68
CA ARG A 231 29.20 21.93 -9.87
C ARG A 231 27.99 22.83 -10.16
N PHE A 232 27.76 23.82 -9.30
CA PHE A 232 27.09 25.06 -9.66
C PHE A 232 28.02 26.21 -9.29
N LEU A 233 28.31 27.05 -10.28
CA LEU A 233 29.01 28.33 -10.14
C LEU A 233 28.20 29.24 -9.19
N SER A 234 28.88 29.91 -8.26
CA SER A 234 28.31 31.02 -7.49
C SER A 234 28.81 32.37 -8.05
N PRO A 235 27.96 33.39 -8.24
CA PRO A 235 28.37 34.70 -8.77
C PRO A 235 29.05 35.58 -7.71
N ARG A 236 30.14 36.27 -8.09
CA ARG A 236 30.70 37.40 -7.33
C ARG A 236 29.82 38.64 -7.49
N THR A 237 29.41 39.25 -6.38
CA THR A 237 28.95 40.64 -6.34
C THR A 237 30.10 41.52 -5.89
N ASP A 238 30.52 42.44 -6.76
CA ASP A 238 31.46 43.51 -6.47
C ASP A 238 30.65 44.72 -5.97
N VAL A 239 30.92 45.20 -4.76
CA VAL A 239 30.40 46.48 -4.24
C VAL A 239 31.60 47.36 -3.97
N ARG A 240 31.74 48.40 -4.80
CA ARG A 240 32.75 49.45 -4.68
C ARG A 240 32.15 50.60 -3.85
N SER A 241 32.76 50.89 -2.71
CA SER A 241 32.65 52.16 -1.98
C SER A 241 33.71 53.13 -2.45
#